data_AF-A0A3D4V8Q6-F1
#
_entry.id   AF-A0A3D4V8Q6-F1
#
_cell.length_a   1.000
_cell.length_b   1.000
_cell.length_c   1.000
_cell.angle_alpha   90.00
_cell.angle_beta   90.00
_cell.angle_gamma   90.00
#
_symmetry.space_group_name_H-M   'P 1'
#
loop_
_entity.id
_entity.type
_entity.pdbx_description
1 polymer ?
#
loop_
_entity_poly.entity_id
_entity_poly.type
_entity_poly.pdbx_seq_one_letter_code
_entity_poly.pdbx_strand_id
1 'polypeptide(L)' 'MSTSDETVGGLASLYLGNILYAVERCALSLEAEGKPVDAAFYRGIGRKLADAHGRARSAPPDSSPSRGIP' A
#
# COMPACT_ATOMS: atom_id res chain seq x y z
N MET A 1 -4.84 1.89 26.30
CA MET A 1 -4.66 1.81 24.84
C MET A 1 -3.42 2.61 24.49
N SER A 2 -2.32 1.95 24.11
CA SER A 2 -1.12 2.67 23.65
C SER A 2 -1.42 3.34 22.31
N THR A 3 -1.22 4.64 22.25
CA THR A 3 -1.40 5.51 21.08
C THR A 3 -0.21 5.47 20.11
N SER A 4 0.68 4.49 20.25
CA SER A 4 2.02 4.52 19.66
C SER A 4 2.11 4.12 18.17
N ASP A 5 1.05 3.58 17.54
CA ASP A 5 1.23 2.93 16.22
C ASP A 5 0.23 3.33 15.10
N GLU A 6 -0.59 4.38 15.27
CA GLU A 6 -1.40 4.91 14.15
C GLU A 6 -0.57 5.82 13.24
N THR A 7 0.37 5.21 12.51
CA THR A 7 1.02 5.90 11.39
C THR A 7 0.13 5.84 10.15
N VAL A 8 0.24 6.83 9.26
CA VAL A 8 -0.44 6.80 7.96
C VAL A 8 -0.11 5.51 7.21
N GLY A 9 1.14 5.05 7.27
CA GLY A 9 1.56 3.78 6.68
C GLY A 9 0.89 2.56 7.31
N GLY A 10 0.79 2.51 8.64
CA GLY A 10 0.11 1.44 9.37
C GLY A 10 -1.38 1.35 9.03
N LEU A 11 -2.07 2.50 9.04
CA LEU A 11 -3.48 2.59 8.65
C LEU A 11 -3.71 2.24 7.17
N ALA A 12 -2.86 2.75 6.28
CA ALA A 12 -2.94 2.45 4.85
C ALA A 12 -2.72 0.96 4.57
N SER A 13 -1.83 0.30 5.33
CA SER A 13 -1.60 -1.14 5.25
C SER A 13 -2.84 -1.93 5.68
N LEU A 14 -3.43 -1.57 6.83
CA LEU A 14 -4.63 -2.21 7.36
C LEU A 14 -5.83 -2.09 6.39
N TYR A 15 -5.99 -0.92 5.77
CA TYR A 15 -7.11 -0.62 4.87
C TYR A 15 -6.74 -0.68 3.39
N LEU A 16 -5.65 -1.35 3.02
CA LEU A 16 -5.13 -1.30 1.66
C LEU A 16 -6.17 -1.74 0.62
N GLY A 17 -6.93 -2.82 0.89
CA GLY A 17 -7.99 -3.27 -0.02
C GLY A 17 -9.04 -2.19 -0.30
N ASN A 18 -9.44 -1.44 0.73
CA ASN A 18 -10.40 -0.34 0.59
C ASN A 18 -9.83 0.82 -0.22
N ILE A 19 -8.55 1.14 0.01
CA ILE A 19 -7.84 2.20 -0.73
C ILE A 19 -7.72 1.80 -2.21
N LEU A 20 -7.32 0.57 -2.51
CA LEU A 20 -7.22 0.06 -3.89
C LEU A 20 -8.58 0.09 -4.61
N TYR A 21 -9.65 -0.29 -3.91
CA TYR A 21 -11.01 -0.19 -4.44
C TYR A 21 -11.38 1.26 -4.79
N ALA A 22 -11.14 2.21 -3.89
CA ALA A 22 -11.43 3.63 -4.13
C ALA A 22 -10.61 4.20 -5.30
N VAL A 23 -9.33 3.82 -5.41
CA VAL A 23 -8.45 4.20 -6.52
C VAL A 23 -8.97 3.66 -7.86
N GLU A 24 -9.41 2.40 -7.92
CA GLU A 24 -9.97 1.83 -9.16
C GLU A 24 -11.31 2.48 -9.51
N ARG A 25 -12.17 2.76 -8.53
CA ARG A 25 -13.43 3.49 -8.76
C ARG A 25 -13.17 4.89 -9.34
N CYS A 26 -12.14 5.58 -8.88
CA CYS A 26 -11.71 6.86 -9.43
C CYS A 26 -11.20 6.72 -10.88
N ALA A 27 -10.34 5.73 -11.14
CA ALA A 27 -9.83 5.47 -12.48
C ALA A 27 -10.96 5.17 -13.48
N LEU A 28 -11.95 4.35 -13.10
CA LEU A 28 -13.13 4.06 -13.91
C LEU A 28 -13.95 5.32 -14.23
N SER A 29 -14.10 6.24 -13.27
CA SER A 29 -14.79 7.53 -13.50
C SER A 29 -14.04 8.40 -14.49
N LEU A 30 -12.72 8.54 -14.32
CA LEU A 30 -11.86 9.33 -15.21
C LEU A 30 -11.84 8.77 -16.62
N GLU A 31 -11.82 7.45 -16.77
CA GLU A 31 -11.93 6.78 -18.06
C GLU A 31 -13.27 7.08 -18.74
N ALA A 32 -14.38 7.03 -17.99
CA ALA A 32 -15.70 7.38 -18.50
C ALA A 32 -15.85 8.87 -18.87
N GLU A 33 -15.08 9.75 -18.22
CA GLU A 33 -15.00 11.19 -18.53
C GLU A 33 -14.08 11.51 -19.72
N GLY A 34 -13.49 10.50 -20.38
CA GLY A 34 -12.58 10.71 -21.51
C GLY A 34 -11.18 11.18 -21.09
N LYS A 35 -10.75 10.87 -19.86
CA LYS A 35 -9.43 11.21 -19.30
C LYS A 35 -8.57 9.95 -19.07
N PRO A 36 -8.16 9.22 -20.13
CA PRO A 36 -7.48 7.93 -19.99
C PRO A 36 -6.08 8.04 -19.37
N VAL A 37 -5.39 9.17 -19.56
CA VAL A 37 -4.06 9.41 -18.96
C VAL A 37 -4.18 9.53 -17.44
N ASP A 38 -5.18 10.26 -16.95
CA ASP A 38 -5.44 10.39 -15.51
C ASP A 38 -5.87 9.05 -14.92
N ALA A 39 -6.76 8.31 -15.59
CA ALA A 39 -7.14 6.96 -15.17
C ALA A 39 -5.94 6.02 -15.04
N ALA A 40 -5.03 6.04 -16.02
CA ALA A 40 -3.79 5.26 -16.00
C ALA A 40 -2.88 5.66 -14.82
N PHE A 41 -2.81 6.96 -14.50
CA PHE A 41 -2.05 7.46 -13.35
C PHE A 41 -2.59 6.88 -12.03
N TYR A 42 -3.92 6.92 -11.81
CA TYR A 42 -4.53 6.33 -10.61
C TYR A 42 -4.29 4.82 -10.51
N ARG A 43 -4.41 4.07 -11.62
CA ARG A 43 -4.07 2.64 -11.65
C ARG A 43 -2.59 2.40 -11.31
N GLY A 44 -1.71 3.28 -11.74
CA GLY A 44 -0.29 3.28 -11.38
C GLY A 44 -0.05 3.45 -9.87
N ILE A 45 -0.82 4.31 -9.19
CA ILE A 45 -0.78 4.45 -7.72
C ILE A 45 -1.22 3.14 -7.07
N GLY A 46 -2.35 2.58 -7.48
CA GLY A 46 -2.87 1.33 -6.93
C GLY A 46 -1.86 0.19 -7.06
N ARG A 47 -1.20 0.05 -8.22
CA ARG A 47 -0.14 -0.93 -8.45
C ARG A 47 1.02 -0.76 -7.48
N LYS A 48 1.54 0.47 -7.32
CA LYS A 48 2.65 0.77 -6.40
C LYS A 48 2.32 0.42 -4.95
N LEU A 49 1.10 0.71 -4.50
CA LEU A 49 0.64 0.37 -3.15
C LEU A 49 0.55 -1.14 -2.94
N ALA A 50 -0.05 -1.87 -3.89
CA ALA A 50 -0.15 -3.33 -3.84
C ALA A 50 1.23 -4.01 -3.83
N ASP A 51 2.14 -3.56 -4.70
CA ASP A 51 3.50 -4.09 -4.80
C ASP A 51 4.30 -3.83 -3.50
N ALA A 52 4.21 -2.62 -2.92
CA ALA A 52 4.89 -2.27 -1.68
C ALA A 52 4.40 -3.13 -0.50
N HIS A 53 3.08 -3.33 -0.37
CA HIS A 53 2.51 -4.16 0.69
C HIS A 53 2.85 -5.65 0.52
N GLY A 54 2.86 -6.17 -0.72
CA GLY A 54 3.28 -7.54 -1.01
C GLY A 54 4.73 -7.81 -0.59
N ARG A 55 5.64 -6.86 -0.85
CA ARG A 55 7.04 -6.93 -0.41
C ARG A 55 7.18 -6.90 1.11
N ALA A 56 6.44 -6.01 1.79
CA ALA A 56 6.46 -5.91 3.25
C ALA A 56 6.02 -7.22 3.93
N ARG A 57 5.02 -7.93 3.37
CA ARG A 57 4.56 -9.22 3.90
C ARG A 57 5.55 -10.37 3.62
N SER A 58 6.34 -10.28 2.57
CA SER A 58 7.29 -11.33 2.15
C SER A 58 8.66 -11.20 2.83
N ALA A 59 8.94 -10.09 3.51
CA ALA A 59 10.16 -9.93 4.26
C ALA A 59 10.15 -10.91 5.46
N PRO A 60 11.18 -11.77 5.63
CA PRO A 60 11.28 -12.62 6.80
C PRO A 60 11.35 -11.76 8.07
N PRO A 61 10.68 -12.16 9.17
CA PRO A 61 10.81 -11.46 10.42
C PRO A 61 12.24 -11.66 10.95
N ASP A 62 13.00 -10.56 11.00
CA ASP A 62 14.26 -10.38 11.73
C ASP A 62 15.27 -11.54 11.68
N SER A 63 16.13 -11.56 10.65
CA SER A 63 17.46 -12.16 10.75
C SER A 63 18.42 -11.15 11.38
N SER A 64 18.21 -10.83 12.65
CA SER A 64 19.22 -10.14 13.45
C SER A 64 20.33 -11.15 13.80
N PRO A 65 21.62 -10.86 13.51
CA PRO A 65 22.70 -11.76 13.88
C PRO A 65 22.73 -11.80 15.41
N SER A 66 22.55 -13.00 15.96
CA SER A 66 22.78 -13.27 17.38
C SER A 66 24.21 -12.84 17.68
N ARG A 67 24.34 -11.63 18.24
CA ARG A 67 25.63 -11.07 18.63
C ARG A 67 26.05 -11.90 19.83
N GLY A 68 26.84 -12.94 19.56
CA GLY A 68 27.44 -13.80 20.56
C GLY A 68 28.07 -12.93 21.64
N ILE A 69 27.57 -13.08 22.85
CA ILE A 69 28.21 -12.54 24.04
C ILE A 69 29.35 -13.52 24.37
N PRO A 70 30.59 -13.06 24.52
CA PRO A 70 31.70 -13.91 24.97
C PRO A 70 31.51 -14.39 26.41
#